data_AF-A0A3B9J3G1-F1
#
_entry.id   AF-A0A3B9J3G1-F1
#
_cell.length_a   1.000
_cell.length_b   1.000
_cell.length_c   1.000
_cell.angle_alpha   90.00
_cell.angle_beta   90.00
_cell.angle_gamma   90.00
#
_symmetry.space_group_name_H-M   'P 1'
#
loop_
_entity.id
_entity.type
_entity.pdbx_description
1 polymer ?
#
loop_
_entity_poly.entity_id
_entity_poly.type
_entity_poly.pdbx_seq_one_letter_code
_entity_poly.pdbx_strand_id
1 'polypeptide(L)' 'RGQGIIRNPEVWQRVLEEIRECAVKAEFGVMGLMVSPLRGANGNVEFFIHCRPGTESTLHDTAIKEIVNEARDLVLS' A
#
# COMPACT_ATOMS: atom_id res chain seq x y z
N ARG A 1 -8.98 24.80 5.27
CA ARG A 1 -7.63 24.17 5.23
C ARG A 1 -7.83 22.67 5.11
N GLY A 2 -7.44 22.07 3.98
CA GLY A 2 -7.61 20.63 3.74
C GLY A 2 -6.78 19.83 4.75
N GLN A 3 -7.41 18.91 5.46
CA GLN A 3 -6.85 18.29 6.67
C GLN A 3 -5.74 17.25 6.42
N GLY A 4 -5.12 17.22 5.23
CA GLY A 4 -4.07 16.24 4.89
C GLY A 4 -4.54 14.78 4.87
N ILE A 5 -5.85 14.54 4.77
CA ILE A 5 -6.42 13.19 4.75
C ILE A 5 -6.63 12.74 3.31
N ILE A 6 -6.06 11.60 2.96
CA ILE A 6 -6.18 10.95 1.65
C ILE A 6 -7.25 9.85 1.76
N ARG A 7 -8.36 10.01 1.04
CA ARG A 7 -9.47 9.05 0.98
C ARG A 7 -9.65 8.38 -0.38
N ASN A 8 -8.91 8.82 -1.40
CA ASN A 8 -9.08 8.31 -2.76
C ASN A 8 -8.32 6.97 -2.93
N PRO A 9 -9.02 5.85 -3.20
CA PRO A 9 -8.37 4.54 -3.42
C PRO A 9 -7.40 4.53 -4.60
N GLU A 10 -7.63 5.35 -5.63
CA GLU A 10 -6.71 5.46 -6.78
C GLU A 10 -5.36 6.05 -6.35
N VAL A 11 -5.37 6.97 -5.36
CA VAL A 11 -4.13 7.52 -4.81
C VAL A 11 -3.38 6.45 -4.02
N TRP A 12 -4.08 5.62 -3.24
CA TRP A 12 -3.44 4.51 -2.53
C TRP A 12 -2.85 3.48 -3.49
N GLN A 13 -3.60 3.07 -4.52
CA GLN A 13 -3.12 2.12 -5.52
C GLN A 13 -1.84 2.62 -6.19
N ARG A 14 -1.86 3.87 -6.69
CA ARG A 14 -0.69 4.47 -7.34
C ARG A 14 0.53 4.49 -6.42
N VAL A 15 0.35 4.87 -5.15
CA VAL A 15 1.47 4.91 -4.18
C VAL A 15 2.02 3.51 -3.91
N LEU A 16 1.17 2.49 -3.79
CA LEU A 16 1.63 1.11 -3.59
C LEU A 16 2.40 0.57 -4.81
N GLU A 17 1.95 0.89 -6.02
CA GLU A 17 2.66 0.56 -7.27
C GLU A 17 4.02 1.26 -7.34
N GLU A 18 4.06 2.58 -7.08
CA GLU A 18 5.30 3.37 -7.04
C GLU A 18 6.30 2.84 -6.00
N ILE A 19 5.84 2.50 -4.80
CA ILE A 19 6.71 1.96 -3.73
C ILE A 19 7.22 0.56 -4.07
N ARG A 20 6.39 -0.31 -4.68
CA ARG A 20 6.85 -1.61 -5.18
C ARG A 20 7.97 -1.44 -6.20
N GLU A 21 7.80 -0.54 -7.17
CA GLU A 21 8.83 -0.26 -8.17
C GLU A 21 10.12 0.28 -7.54
N CYS A 22 10.02 1.18 -6.56
CA CYS A 22 11.15 1.69 -5.81
C CYS A 22 11.90 0.57 -5.08
N ALA A 23 11.19 -0.35 -4.43
CA ALA A 23 11.80 -1.49 -3.75
C ALA A 23 12.57 -2.40 -4.73
N VAL A 24 11.95 -2.72 -5.89
CA VAL A 24 12.59 -3.53 -6.93
C VAL A 24 13.84 -2.84 -7.48
N LYS A 25 13.78 -1.53 -7.76
CA LYS A 25 14.94 -0.73 -8.22
C LYS A 25 16.06 -0.68 -7.17
N ALA A 26 15.74 -0.82 -5.90
CA ALA A 26 16.68 -0.89 -4.80
C ALA A 26 17.17 -2.32 -4.50
N GLU A 27 16.92 -3.29 -5.39
CA GLU A 27 17.33 -4.70 -5.25
C GLU A 27 16.63 -5.45 -4.10
N PHE A 28 15.41 -5.04 -3.76
CA PHE A 28 14.51 -5.76 -2.85
C PHE A 28 13.34 -6.40 -3.59
N GLY A 29 13.05 -7.66 -3.24
CA GLY A 29 11.81 -8.32 -3.62
C GLY A 29 10.69 -7.93 -2.67
N VAL A 30 9.50 -7.65 -3.20
CA VAL A 30 8.29 -7.42 -2.41
C VAL A 30 7.57 -8.74 -2.20
N MET A 31 7.39 -9.11 -0.93
CA MET A 31 6.87 -10.40 -0.48
C MET A 31 5.39 -10.35 -0.09
N GLY A 32 4.87 -9.17 0.23
CA GLY A 32 3.49 -9.02 0.68
C GLY A 32 3.12 -7.59 1.05
N LEU A 33 1.80 -7.37 1.15
CA LEU A 33 1.17 -6.13 1.57
C LEU A 33 0.08 -6.40 2.60
N MET A 34 -0.19 -5.42 3.45
CA MET A 34 -1.38 -5.41 4.29
C MET A 34 -1.86 -3.98 4.55
N VAL A 35 -3.15 -3.82 4.79
CA VAL A 35 -3.68 -2.60 5.42
C VAL A 35 -3.24 -2.58 6.88
N SER A 36 -2.80 -1.43 7.39
CA SER A 36 -2.54 -1.26 8.81
C SER A 36 -3.86 -1.38 9.60
N PRO A 37 -3.89 -2.14 10.71
CA PRO A 37 -5.07 -2.18 11.58
C PRO A 37 -5.31 -0.84 12.30
N LEU A 38 -4.32 0.05 12.32
CA LEU A 38 -4.41 1.38 12.89
C LEU A 38 -4.41 2.44 11.78
N ARG A 39 -5.20 3.49 11.99
CA ARG A 39 -5.15 4.68 11.13
C ARG A 39 -3.99 5.58 11.55
N GLY A 40 -3.34 6.14 10.55
CA GLY A 40 -2.27 7.12 10.71
C GLY A 40 -2.76 8.48 11.17
N ALA A 41 -1.84 9.45 11.12
CA ALA A 41 -2.13 10.83 11.46
C ALA A 41 -3.40 11.34 10.75
N ASN A 42 -4.29 11.97 11.52
CA ASN A 42 -5.55 12.54 11.05
C ASN A 42 -6.52 11.52 10.41
N GLY A 43 -6.32 10.21 10.64
CA GLY A 43 -7.22 9.15 10.17
C GLY A 43 -6.89 8.57 8.80
N ASN A 44 -5.69 8.87 8.27
CA ASN A 44 -5.20 8.29 7.02
C ASN A 44 -5.13 6.76 7.09
N VAL A 45 -5.46 6.10 6.00
CA VAL A 45 -5.15 4.67 5.84
C VAL A 45 -3.64 4.54 5.64
N GLU A 46 -3.04 3.60 6.35
CA GLU A 46 -1.63 3.24 6.21
C GLU A 46 -1.51 1.78 5.76
N PHE A 47 -0.39 1.46 5.12
CA PHE A 47 -0.12 0.13 4.58
C PHE A 47 1.26 -0.32 5.02
N PHE A 48 1.42 -1.63 5.25
CA PHE A 48 2.73 -2.24 5.42
C PHE A 48 3.14 -2.99 4.16
N ILE A 49 4.43 -2.92 3.84
CA ILE A 49 5.07 -3.68 2.76
C ILE A 49 6.19 -4.52 3.35
N HIS A 50 6.20 -5.82 3.03
CA HIS A 50 7.26 -6.72 3.43
C HIS A 50 8.24 -6.89 2.26
N CYS A 51 9.48 -6.46 2.47
CA CYS A 51 10.54 -6.51 1.46
C CYS A 51 11.71 -7.39 1.93
N ARG A 52 12.38 -8.05 0.98
CA ARG A 52 13.58 -8.87 1.24
C ARG A 52 14.69 -8.60 0.21
N PRO A 53 15.93 -8.29 0.64
CA PRO A 53 17.03 -7.99 -0.27
C PRO A 53 17.45 -9.21 -1.09
N GLY A 54 17.85 -9.00 -2.34
CA GLY A 54 18.37 -10.05 -3.22
C GLY A 54 17.36 -11.14 -3.59
N THR A 55 16.06 -10.84 -3.50
CA THR A 55 14.98 -11.75 -3.90
C THR A 55 14.12 -11.10 -4.96
N GLU A 56 13.50 -11.91 -5.83
CA GLU A 56 12.53 -11.41 -6.79
C GLU A 56 11.22 -11.05 -6.09
N SER A 57 10.57 -9.99 -6.55
CA SER A 57 9.24 -9.62 -6.07
C SER A 57 8.20 -10.68 -6.47
N THR A 58 7.42 -11.16 -5.50
CA THR A 58 6.29 -12.08 -5.74
C THR A 58 4.94 -11.36 -5.76
N LEU A 59 4.94 -10.05 -5.47
CA LEU A 59 3.74 -9.25 -5.43
C LEU A 59 3.24 -8.86 -6.83
N HIS A 60 2.06 -9.38 -7.19
CA HIS A 60 1.36 -9.07 -8.44
C HIS A 60 0.38 -7.89 -8.29
N ASP A 61 0.00 -7.27 -9.41
CA ASP A 61 -0.95 -6.13 -9.43
C ASP A 61 -2.32 -6.49 -8.81
N THR A 62 -2.75 -7.74 -8.92
CA THR A 62 -4.00 -8.22 -8.30
C THR A 62 -3.98 -8.08 -6.78
N ALA A 63 -2.85 -8.39 -6.13
CA ALA A 63 -2.70 -8.26 -4.68
C ALA A 63 -2.79 -6.79 -4.22
N ILE A 64 -2.27 -5.85 -5.01
CA ILE A 64 -2.41 -4.41 -4.72
C ILE A 64 -3.89 -4.01 -4.79
N LYS A 65 -4.61 -4.44 -5.83
CA LYS A 65 -6.05 -4.14 -5.99
C LYS A 65 -6.89 -4.72 -4.85
N GLU A 66 -6.57 -5.93 -4.40
CA GLU A 66 -7.25 -6.58 -3.26
C GLU A 66 -7.07 -5.77 -1.97
N ILE A 67 -5.84 -5.36 -1.64
CA ILE A 67 -5.55 -4.53 -0.46
C ILE A 67 -6.18 -3.14 -0.54
N VAL A 68 -6.25 -2.53 -1.74
CA VAL A 68 -6.94 -1.26 -1.93
C VAL A 68 -8.45 -1.39 -1.72
N ASN A 69 -9.06 -2.50 -2.17
CA ASN A 69 -10.46 -2.79 -1.91
C ASN A 69 -10.72 -3.02 -0.41
N GLU A 70 -9.86 -3.79 0.27
CA GLU A 70 -9.94 -3.98 1.72
C GLU A 70 -9.87 -2.64 2.48
N ALA A 71 -8.91 -1.79 2.13
CA ALA A 71 -8.77 -0.45 2.71
C ALA A 71 -10.00 0.42 2.46
N ARG A 72 -10.58 0.36 1.26
CA ARG A 72 -11.81 1.11 0.93
C ARG A 72 -12.96 0.65 1.82
N ASP A 73 -13.15 -0.66 1.95
CA ASP A 73 -14.27 -1.22 2.70
C ASP A 73 -14.16 -0.88 4.20
N LEU A 74 -12.95 -0.86 4.77
CA LEU A 74 -12.66 -0.39 6.15
C LEU A 74 -12.91 1.11 6.39
N VAL A 75 -12.94 1.92 5.34
CA VAL A 75 -13.19 3.37 5.42
C VAL A 75 -14.66 3.69 5.24
N LEU A 76 -15.41 2.82 4.56
CA LEU A 76 -16.84 2.97 4.32
C LEU A 76 -17.70 2.26 5.38
N SER A 77 -17.12 1.34 6.17
CA SER A 77 -17.73 0.74 7.36
C SER A 77 -17.76 1.71 8.55
#